data_AF-A0A1F9RL09-F1
#
_entry.id   AF-A0A1F9RL09-F1
#
_cell.length_a   1.000
_cell.length_b   1.000
_cell.length_c   1.000
_cell.angle_alpha   90.00
_cell.angle_beta   90.00
_cell.angle_gamma   90.00
#
_symmetry.space_group_name_H-M   'P 1'
#
loop_
_entity.id
_entity.type
_entity.pdbx_description
1 polymer ?
#
loop_
_entity_poly.entity_id
_entity_poly.type
_entity_poly.pdbx_seq_one_letter_code
_entity_poly.pdbx_strand_id
1 'polypeptide(L)'
;MINRNTVKILSLKPITRTMCHEFYTKINTEFTSSAAIRESVSWWQDDPEKLNNLWWVLNYYSDRLDPDRNLRAFVEKNLDSLAQKTTQA
;
A
#
# COMPACT_ATOMS: atom_id res chain seq x y z
N MET A 1 -9.96 3.46 -4.34
CA MET A 1 -9.05 4.52 -4.83
C MET A 1 -8.64 5.34 -3.64
N ILE A 2 -7.36 5.66 -3.44
CA ILE A 2 -6.92 6.46 -2.29
C ILE A 2 -7.60 7.84 -2.32
N ASN A 3 -8.05 8.30 -1.15
CA ASN A 3 -8.62 9.63 -0.98
C ASN A 3 -7.59 10.72 -1.31
N ARG A 4 -7.99 11.72 -2.10
CA ARG A 4 -7.11 12.85 -2.47
C ARG A 4 -6.59 13.62 -1.25
N ASN A 5 -7.37 13.70 -0.18
CA ASN A 5 -6.93 14.33 1.06
C ASN A 5 -5.82 13.52 1.73
N THR A 6 -5.94 12.20 1.77
CA THR A 6 -4.92 11.28 2.30
C THR A 6 -3.60 11.42 1.54
N VAL A 7 -3.66 11.48 0.20
CA VAL A 7 -2.46 11.73 -0.64
C VAL A 7 -1.78 13.05 -0.25
N LYS A 8 -2.57 14.11 -0.04
CA LYS A 8 -2.05 15.43 0.31
C LYS A 8 -1.46 15.47 1.73
N ILE A 9 -2.19 14.94 2.73
CA ILE A 9 -1.78 14.95 4.15
C ILE A 9 -0.49 14.15 4.33
N LEU A 10 -0.42 12.95 3.75
CA LEU A 10 0.74 12.09 3.86
C LEU A 10 1.85 12.41 2.84
N SER A 11 1.65 13.44 2.01
CA SER A 11 2.58 13.82 0.94
C SER A 11 3.00 12.64 0.06
N LEU A 12 2.04 11.75 -0.27
CA LEU A 12 2.32 10.53 -1.01
C LEU A 12 2.81 10.86 -2.42
N LYS A 13 3.97 10.30 -2.78
CA LYS A 13 4.58 10.54 -4.08
C LYS A 13 4.09 9.52 -5.11
N PRO A 14 3.94 9.94 -6.39
CA PRO A 14 3.76 8.98 -7.47
C PRO A 14 5.02 8.10 -7.57
N ILE A 15 4.83 6.83 -7.89
CA ILE A 15 5.95 5.91 -8.10
C ILE A 15 6.16 5.64 -9.59
N THR A 16 7.39 5.41 -9.99
CA THR A 16 7.71 5.01 -11.36
C THR A 16 7.36 3.53 -11.58
N ARG A 17 7.21 3.13 -12.84
CA ARG A 17 7.00 1.72 -13.20
C ARG A 17 8.14 0.83 -12.70
N THR A 18 9.38 1.31 -12.74
CA THR A 18 10.57 0.60 -12.26
C THR A 18 10.48 0.34 -10.77
N MET A 19 10.20 1.38 -9.97
CA MET A 19 10.04 1.24 -8.51
C MET A 19 8.89 0.29 -8.16
N CYS A 20 7.78 0.35 -8.90
CA CYS A 20 6.65 -0.57 -8.74
C CYS A 20 7.07 -2.02 -9.00
N HIS A 21 7.82 -2.27 -10.08
CA HIS A 21 8.31 -3.61 -10.40
C HIS A 21 9.32 -4.13 -9.36
N GLU A 22 10.28 -3.31 -8.94
CA GLU A 22 11.25 -3.68 -7.89
C GLU A 22 10.56 -4.05 -6.58
N PHE A 23 9.57 -3.25 -6.17
CA PHE A 23 8.79 -3.54 -4.97
C PHE A 23 7.91 -4.78 -5.14
N TYR A 24 7.32 -4.99 -6.32
CA TYR A 24 6.60 -6.23 -6.65
C TYR A 24 7.50 -7.47 -6.51
N THR A 25 8.72 -7.43 -7.06
CA THR A 25 9.69 -8.53 -6.93
C THR A 25 10.03 -8.80 -5.47
N LYS A 26 10.27 -7.73 -4.69
CA LYS A 26 10.53 -7.84 -3.25
C LYS A 26 9.35 -8.48 -2.51
N ILE A 27 8.14 -7.99 -2.73
CA ILE A 27 6.92 -8.53 -2.09
C ILE A 27 6.72 -10.02 -2.40
N ASN A 28 6.89 -10.45 -3.66
CA ASN A 28 6.73 -11.86 -4.00
C ASN A 28 7.86 -12.76 -3.49
N THR A 29 9.03 -12.20 -3.22
CA THR A 29 10.17 -12.95 -2.66
C THR A 29 10.02 -13.09 -1.15
N GLU A 30 9.56 -12.04 -0.46
CA GLU A 30 9.42 -11.99 1.00
C GLU A 30 8.10 -12.59 1.51
N PHE A 31 7.02 -12.48 0.73
CA PHE A 31 5.69 -12.90 1.14
C PHE A 31 5.12 -13.92 0.15
N THR A 32 4.90 -15.14 0.65
CA THR A 32 4.42 -16.28 -0.16
C THR A 32 2.90 -16.33 -0.30
N SER A 33 2.15 -15.45 0.38
CA SER A 33 0.69 -15.41 0.33
C SER A 33 0.11 -14.02 0.58
N SER A 34 -1.10 -13.79 0.09
CA SER A 34 -1.87 -12.57 0.36
C SER A 34 -2.09 -12.33 1.85
N ALA A 35 -2.22 -13.39 2.66
CA ALA A 35 -2.32 -13.29 4.11
C ALA A 35 -1.04 -12.72 4.75
N ALA A 36 0.13 -13.16 4.28
CA ALA A 36 1.42 -12.65 4.75
C ALA A 36 1.63 -11.17 4.37
N ILE A 37 1.17 -10.75 3.18
CA ILE A 37 1.16 -9.33 2.78
C ILE A 37 0.21 -8.53 3.69
N ARG A 38 -0.95 -9.08 4.05
CA ARG A 38 -1.88 -8.40 4.97
C ARG A 38 -1.27 -8.23 6.36
N GLU A 39 -0.55 -9.23 6.83
CA GLU A 39 0.18 -9.15 8.09
C GLU A 39 1.29 -8.10 8.00
N SER A 40 2.07 -8.09 6.92
CA SER A 40 3.14 -7.10 6.66
C SER A 40 2.64 -5.65 6.73
N VAL A 41 1.44 -5.38 6.22
CA VAL A 41 0.78 -4.07 6.32
C VAL A 41 0.57 -3.63 7.77
N SER A 42 0.32 -4.56 8.69
CA SER A 42 0.14 -4.22 10.11
C SER A 42 1.46 -3.77 10.74
N TRP A 43 2.59 -4.33 10.30
CA TRP A 43 3.93 -3.90 10.71
C TRP A 43 4.36 -2.57 10.06
N TRP A 44 3.76 -2.21 8.92
CA TRP A 44 4.04 -0.96 8.19
C TRP A 44 2.98 0.12 8.42
N GLN A 45 2.10 -0.05 9.40
CA GLN A 45 0.95 0.84 9.62
C GLN A 45 1.32 2.33 9.82
N ASP A 46 2.55 2.60 10.28
CA ASP A 46 3.08 3.94 10.51
C ASP A 46 4.06 4.40 9.41
N ASP A 47 4.21 3.63 8.32
CA ASP A 47 5.11 3.90 7.19
C ASP A 47 4.28 4.23 5.93
N PRO A 48 3.93 5.51 5.70
CA PRO A 48 3.06 5.91 4.59
C PRO A 48 3.70 5.63 3.22
N GLU A 49 5.03 5.66 3.13
CA GLU A 49 5.75 5.42 1.88
C GLU A 49 5.67 3.95 1.47
N LYS A 50 5.93 3.02 2.40
CA LYS A 50 5.75 1.58 2.14
C LYS A 50 4.31 1.24 1.77
N LEU A 51 3.34 1.80 2.49
CA LEU A 51 1.92 1.56 2.20
C LEU A 51 1.52 2.10 0.82
N ASN A 52 2.03 3.27 0.43
CA ASN A 52 1.81 3.82 -0.92
C ASN A 52 2.45 2.94 -2.01
N ASN A 53 3.69 2.48 -1.81
CA ASN A 53 4.36 1.58 -2.74
C ASN A 53 3.58 0.27 -2.91
N LEU A 54 3.12 -0.31 -1.81
CA LEU A 54 2.28 -1.52 -1.85
C LEU A 54 0.96 -1.26 -2.58
N TRP A 55 0.29 -0.15 -2.31
CA TRP A 55 -0.95 0.20 -2.99
C TRP A 55 -0.79 0.25 -4.51
N TRP A 56 0.29 0.87 -4.99
CA TRP A 56 0.59 0.91 -6.42
C TRP A 56 0.88 -0.47 -6.99
N VAL A 57 1.64 -1.31 -6.29
CA VAL A 57 1.88 -2.70 -6.69
C VAL A 57 0.58 -3.48 -6.80
N LEU A 58 -0.30 -3.38 -5.81
CA LEU A 58 -1.61 -4.03 -5.83
C LEU A 58 -2.52 -3.48 -6.94
N ASN A 59 -2.36 -2.22 -7.33
CA ASN A 59 -3.10 -1.63 -8.44
C ASN A 59 -2.57 -2.05 -9.82
N TYR A 60 -1.26 -2.25 -9.97
CA TYR A 60 -0.64 -2.66 -11.24
C TYR A 60 -0.61 -4.17 -11.46
N TYR A 61 -0.49 -4.96 -10.39
CA TYR A 61 -0.38 -6.42 -10.41
C TYR A 61 -1.56 -7.08 -9.68
N SER A 62 -2.75 -6.44 -9.72
CA SER A 62 -3.96 -6.93 -9.04
C SER A 62 -4.26 -8.38 -9.38
N ASP A 63 -4.12 -8.76 -10.65
CA ASP A 63 -4.48 -10.10 -11.13
C ASP A 63 -3.65 -11.21 -10.50
N ARG A 64 -2.46 -10.88 -9.98
CA ARG A 64 -1.54 -11.85 -9.36
C ARG A 64 -1.56 -11.80 -7.84
N LEU A 65 -1.67 -10.61 -7.26
CA LEU A 65 -1.50 -10.41 -5.82
C LEU A 65 -2.82 -10.20 -5.07
N ASP A 66 -3.82 -9.62 -5.71
CA ASP A 66 -5.06 -9.19 -5.09
C ASP A 66 -6.23 -9.21 -6.09
N PRO A 67 -6.58 -10.39 -6.63
CA PRO A 67 -7.63 -10.52 -7.63
C PRO A 67 -8.98 -10.03 -7.10
N ASP A 68 -9.24 -10.25 -5.82
CA ASP A 68 -10.47 -9.82 -5.13
C ASP A 68 -10.44 -8.35 -4.67
N ARG A 69 -9.33 -7.64 -4.86
CA ARG A 69 -9.13 -6.24 -4.46
C ARG A 69 -9.25 -5.97 -2.95
N ASN A 70 -9.18 -7.02 -2.13
CA ASN A 70 -9.34 -6.97 -0.68
C ASN A 70 -8.10 -6.39 0.00
N LEU A 71 -6.89 -6.75 -0.45
CA LEU A 71 -5.65 -6.22 0.11
C LEU A 71 -5.52 -4.73 -0.18
N ARG A 72 -5.86 -4.30 -1.39
CA ARG A 72 -5.87 -2.91 -1.78
C ARG A 72 -6.79 -2.10 -0.88
N ALA A 73 -8.02 -2.57 -0.66
CA ALA A 73 -8.96 -1.89 0.24
C ALA A 73 -8.42 -1.81 1.68
N PHE A 74 -7.74 -2.86 2.13
CA PHE A 74 -7.08 -2.88 3.44
C PHE A 74 -5.96 -1.84 3.55
N VAL A 75 -5.11 -1.71 2.52
CA VAL A 75 -4.04 -0.70 2.46
C VAL A 75 -4.63 0.72 2.39
N GLU A 76 -5.67 0.94 1.58
CA GLU A 76 -6.38 2.23 1.49
C GLU A 76 -6.90 2.68 2.87
N LYS A 77 -7.52 1.76 3.63
CA LYS A 77 -8.03 2.06 4.98
C LYS A 77 -6.91 2.44 5.97
N ASN A 78 -5.76 1.79 5.88
CA ASN A 78 -4.61 2.09 6.74
C ASN A 78 -4.03 3.48 6.42
N LEU A 79 -3.86 3.80 5.13
CA LEU A 79 -3.44 5.13 4.70
C LEU A 79 -4.40 6.23 5.17
N ASP A 80 -5.71 6.02 5.02
CA ASP A 80 -6.71 6.99 5.48
C ASP A 80 -6.67 7.15 7.00
N SER A 81 -6.50 6.06 7.75
CA SER A 81 -6.39 6.09 9.21
C SER A 81 -5.12 6.83 9.66
N LEU A 82 -4.01 6.65 8.95
CA LEU A 82 -2.76 7.35 9.21
C LEU A 82 -2.91 8.85 8.95
N ALA A 83 -3.54 9.25 7.84
CA ALA A 83 -3.80 10.66 7.55
C ALA A 83 -4.70 11.33 8.61
N GLN A 84 -5.70 10.61 9.12
CA GLN A 84 -6.54 11.10 10.22
C GLN A 84 -5.72 11.34 11.49
N LYS A 85 -4.83 10.40 11.86
CA LYS A 85 -3.91 10.57 12.99
C LYS A 85 -3.01 11.79 12.81
N THR A 86 -2.42 11.97 11.62
CA THR A 86 -1.56 13.13 11.33
C THR A 86 -2.29 14.46 11.41
N THR A 87 -3.59 14.50 11.11
CA THR A 87 -4.39 15.73 11.20
C THR A 87 -4.81 16.07 12.64
N GLN A 88 -4.79 15.08 13.54
CA GLN A 88 -5.16 15.22 14.95
C GLN A 88 -3.94 15.45 15.88
N ALA A 89 -2.72 15.26 15.37
CA ALA A 89 -1.46 15.52 16.06
C ALA A 89 -0.99 16.95 15.85
#